data_AF-A0A2G6TZY5-F1
#
_entry.id   AF-A0A2G6TZY5-F1
#
_cell.length_a   1.000
_cell.length_b   1.000
_cell.length_c   1.000
_cell.angle_alpha   90.00
_cell.angle_beta   90.00
_cell.angle_gamma   90.00
#
_symmetry.space_group_name_H-M   'P 1'
#
loop_
_entity.id
_entity.type
_entity.pdbx_description
1 polymer ?
#
loop_
_entity_poly.entity_id
_entity_poly.type
_entity_poly.pdbx_seq_one_letter_code
_entity_poly.pdbx_strand_id
1 'polypeptide(L)'
;MRVQRVCNMSIPFPSRRQRGAGLIEVLVAVLLVAVGLLGAVRIHVRAIEYTVDTERRQMASMLASELLETLRGDTATVLDAKGSPVEELAGYQKLQGAAMPAAPAACQPLPQPREQRLACWGDRARKLVPDLTADRIDSSFAVSADADGLVSVTVAWPVKKGQCLDGSDNEFCTFTLRSRL
;
A
#
# COMPACT_ATOMS: atom_id res chain seq x y z
N MET A 1 77.60 -19.14 31.72
CA MET A 1 76.38 -18.88 30.93
C MET A 1 76.27 -19.95 29.85
N ARG A 2 75.26 -20.83 29.92
CA ARG A 2 75.01 -21.91 28.94
C ARG A 2 74.19 -21.33 27.78
N VAL A 3 74.72 -21.42 26.57
CA VAL A 3 74.04 -21.02 25.33
C VAL A 3 73.07 -22.14 24.93
N GLN A 4 71.76 -21.88 24.96
CA GLN A 4 70.74 -22.79 24.45
C GLN A 4 70.69 -22.70 22.92
N ARG A 5 70.92 -23.84 22.24
CA ARG A 5 70.61 -24.01 20.82
C ARG A 5 69.11 -23.96 20.63
N VAL A 6 68.62 -22.99 19.88
CA VAL A 6 67.26 -22.98 19.35
C VAL A 6 67.19 -24.06 18.26
N CYS A 7 66.44 -25.14 18.49
CA CYS A 7 66.08 -26.08 17.43
C CYS A 7 64.99 -25.43 16.57
N ASN A 8 65.35 -25.07 15.34
CA ASN A 8 64.41 -24.53 14.36
C ASN A 8 63.50 -25.67 13.85
N MET A 9 62.33 -25.83 14.48
CA MET A 9 61.31 -26.80 14.05
C MET A 9 60.63 -26.27 12.78
N SER A 10 61.20 -26.61 11.62
CA SER A 10 60.56 -26.32 10.33
C SER A 10 59.36 -27.25 10.16
N ILE A 11 58.16 -26.73 10.37
CA ILE A 11 56.90 -27.45 10.11
C ILE A 11 56.75 -27.58 8.59
N PRO A 12 56.76 -28.80 8.01
CA PRO A 12 56.53 -28.97 6.58
C PRO A 12 55.04 -28.74 6.30
N PHE A 13 54.71 -27.61 5.66
CA PHE A 13 53.39 -27.45 5.04
C PHE A 13 53.29 -28.43 3.87
N PRO A 14 52.32 -29.36 3.85
CA PRO A 14 52.13 -30.23 2.70
C PRO A 14 51.78 -29.36 1.50
N SER A 15 52.62 -29.38 0.46
CA SER A 15 52.31 -28.77 -0.83
C SER A 15 51.16 -29.55 -1.47
N ARG A 16 49.93 -29.09 -1.25
CA ARG A 16 48.78 -29.56 -2.03
C ARG A 16 49.11 -29.25 -3.48
N ARG A 17 49.29 -30.30 -4.29
CA ARG A 17 49.34 -30.17 -5.74
C ARG A 17 48.13 -29.36 -6.18
N GLN A 18 48.38 -28.17 -6.72
CA GLN A 18 47.37 -27.34 -7.34
C GLN A 18 46.87 -28.13 -8.56
N ARG A 19 45.77 -28.86 -8.38
CA ARG A 19 45.02 -29.42 -9.50
C ARG A 19 44.44 -28.20 -10.22
N GLY A 20 45.05 -27.83 -11.36
CA GLY A 20 44.57 -26.72 -12.15
C GLY A 20 43.09 -26.88 -12.41
N ALA A 21 42.30 -25.87 -12.04
CA ALA A 21 40.88 -25.83 -12.29
C ALA A 21 40.65 -26.10 -13.78
N GLY A 22 39.99 -27.20 -14.10
CA GLY A 22 39.63 -27.49 -15.49
C GLY A 22 38.67 -26.41 -15.99
N LEU A 23 38.71 -26.09 -17.28
CA LEU A 23 37.76 -25.15 -17.92
C LEU A 23 36.29 -25.53 -17.61
N ILE A 24 36.03 -26.83 -17.43
CA ILE A 24 34.73 -27.40 -17.05
C ILE A 24 34.30 -26.99 -15.63
N GLU A 25 35.22 -26.92 -14.66
CA GLU A 25 34.89 -26.56 -13.28
C GLU A 25 34.41 -25.11 -13.16
N VAL A 26 35.09 -24.20 -13.87
CA VAL A 26 34.69 -22.79 -13.97
C VAL A 26 33.36 -22.66 -14.71
N LEU A 27 33.16 -23.42 -15.79
CA LEU A 27 31.92 -23.37 -16.56
C LEU A 27 30.73 -23.88 -15.75
N VAL A 28 30.91 -24.92 -14.94
CA VAL A 28 29.90 -25.42 -14.00
C VAL A 28 29.64 -24.39 -12.89
N ALA A 29 30.67 -23.75 -12.33
CA ALA A 29 30.51 -22.70 -11.33
C ALA A 29 29.69 -21.52 -11.89
N VAL A 30 30.02 -21.04 -13.10
CA VAL A 30 29.27 -19.97 -13.78
C VAL A 30 27.83 -20.40 -14.07
N LEU A 31 27.61 -21.64 -14.50
CA LEU A 31 26.26 -22.17 -14.74
C LEU A 31 25.41 -22.17 -13.46
N LEU A 32 25.95 -22.68 -12.36
CA LEU A 32 25.26 -22.72 -11.06
C LEU A 32 24.95 -21.31 -10.55
N VAL A 33 25.90 -20.39 -10.69
CA VAL A 33 25.70 -18.97 -10.34
C VAL A 33 24.60 -18.35 -11.20
N ALA A 34 24.62 -18.57 -12.52
CA ALA A 34 23.59 -18.05 -13.42
C ALA A 34 22.17 -18.54 -13.06
N VAL A 35 22.00 -19.84 -12.79
CA VAL A 35 20.72 -20.41 -12.36
C VAL A 35 20.30 -19.85 -11.00
N GLY A 36 21.24 -19.70 -10.06
CA GLY A 36 21.00 -19.09 -8.75
C GLY A 36 20.51 -17.65 -8.84
N LEU A 37 21.13 -16.82 -9.69
CA LEU A 37 20.71 -15.43 -9.92
C LEU A 37 19.31 -15.35 -10.54
N LEU A 38 18.99 -16.18 -11.53
CA LEU A 38 17.65 -16.23 -12.13
C LEU A 38 16.58 -16.58 -11.09
N GLY A 39 16.88 -17.53 -10.20
CA GLY A 39 16.02 -17.88 -9.07
C GLY A 39 15.81 -16.70 -8.11
N ALA A 40 16.88 -16.00 -7.73
CA ALA A 40 16.81 -14.84 -6.84
C ALA A 40 15.99 -13.69 -7.44
N VAL A 41 16.20 -13.36 -8.72
CA VAL A 41 15.46 -12.30 -9.42
C VAL A 41 13.95 -12.58 -9.42
N ARG A 42 13.55 -13.84 -9.66
CA ARG A 42 12.12 -14.23 -9.63
C ARG A 42 11.49 -13.95 -8.26
N ILE A 43 12.20 -14.21 -7.17
CA ILE A 43 11.72 -13.94 -5.81
C ILE A 43 11.63 -12.42 -5.57
N HIS A 44 12.61 -11.65 -6.06
CA HIS A 44 12.63 -10.20 -5.91
C HIS A 44 11.44 -9.53 -6.62
N VAL A 45 11.10 -9.99 -7.83
CA VAL A 45 9.93 -9.48 -8.57
C VAL A 45 8.64 -9.66 -7.76
N ARG A 46 8.43 -10.84 -7.17
CA ARG A 46 7.25 -11.08 -6.33
C ARG A 46 7.23 -10.19 -5.09
N ALA A 47 8.39 -9.98 -4.46
CA ALA A 47 8.50 -9.10 -3.31
C ALA A 47 8.08 -7.66 -3.66
N ILE A 48 8.51 -7.13 -4.80
CA ILE A 48 8.14 -5.79 -5.27
C ILE A 48 6.62 -5.67 -5.44
N GLU A 49 5.97 -6.67 -6.03
CA GLU A 49 4.50 -6.66 -6.21
C GLU A 49 3.76 -6.57 -4.88
N TYR A 50 4.20 -7.30 -3.85
CA TYR A 50 3.62 -7.23 -2.51
C TYR A 50 3.88 -5.88 -1.83
N THR A 51 5.06 -5.28 -2.04
CA THR A 51 5.37 -3.94 -1.51
C THR A 51 4.43 -2.89 -2.10
N VAL A 52 4.23 -2.89 -3.43
CA VAL A 52 3.34 -1.94 -4.10
C VAL A 52 1.89 -2.09 -3.62
N ASP A 53 1.38 -3.32 -3.47
CA ASP A 53 0.03 -3.54 -2.93
C ASP A 53 -0.08 -3.03 -1.47
N THR A 54 0.94 -3.28 -0.65
CA THR A 54 0.97 -2.79 0.74
C THR A 54 0.93 -1.26 0.80
N GLU A 55 1.69 -0.58 -0.05
CA GLU A 55 1.68 0.88 -0.16
C GLU A 55 0.30 1.40 -0.60
N ARG A 56 -0.34 0.77 -1.60
CA ARG A 56 -1.69 1.14 -2.05
C ARG A 56 -2.73 0.97 -0.94
N ARG A 57 -2.65 -0.14 -0.19
CA ARG A 57 -3.53 -0.36 0.98
C ARG A 57 -3.30 0.69 2.07
N GLN A 58 -2.06 1.06 2.33
CA GLN A 58 -1.74 2.15 3.25
C GLN A 58 -2.33 3.48 2.77
N MET A 59 -2.18 3.83 1.49
CA MET A 59 -2.79 5.02 0.92
C MET A 59 -4.32 5.01 1.02
N ALA A 60 -4.97 3.86 0.77
CA ALA A 60 -6.41 3.71 0.94
C ALA A 60 -6.86 3.94 2.40
N SER A 61 -6.11 3.40 3.36
CA SER A 61 -6.39 3.61 4.78
C SER A 61 -6.18 5.07 5.21
N MET A 62 -5.17 5.73 4.65
CA MET A 62 -4.90 7.15 4.87
C MET A 62 -6.03 8.00 4.29
N LEU A 63 -6.48 7.74 3.06
CA LEU A 63 -7.59 8.44 2.42
C LEU A 63 -8.90 8.30 3.20
N ALA A 64 -9.21 7.10 3.68
CA ALA A 64 -10.39 6.87 4.50
C ALA A 64 -10.31 7.61 5.84
N SER A 65 -9.13 7.57 6.48
CA SER A 65 -8.89 8.28 7.74
C SER A 65 -8.93 9.81 7.58
N GLU A 66 -8.41 10.34 6.49
CA GLU A 66 -8.43 11.77 6.17
C GLU A 66 -9.86 12.31 6.05
N LEU A 67 -10.73 11.60 5.33
CA LEU A 67 -12.13 12.00 5.22
C LEU A 67 -12.85 11.87 6.57
N LEU A 68 -12.61 10.78 7.29
CA LEU A 68 -13.22 10.59 8.61
C LEU A 68 -12.78 11.69 9.59
N GLU A 69 -11.52 12.11 9.54
CA GLU A 69 -11.02 13.24 10.34
C GLU A 69 -11.62 14.57 9.90
N THR A 70 -11.86 14.76 8.60
CA THR A 70 -12.59 15.93 8.08
C THR A 70 -14.01 15.98 8.65
N LEU A 71 -14.69 14.83 8.74
CA LEU A 71 -16.01 14.74 9.37
C LEU A 71 -15.95 15.01 10.89
N ARG A 72 -14.91 14.54 11.58
CA ARG A 72 -14.69 14.82 13.01
C ARG A 72 -14.46 16.30 13.30
N GLY A 73 -13.69 16.96 12.44
CA GLY A 73 -13.48 18.41 12.51
C GLY A 73 -14.73 19.24 12.23
N ASP A 74 -15.78 18.62 11.66
CA ASP A 74 -17.04 19.27 11.26
C ASP A 74 -18.26 18.65 11.97
N THR A 75 -18.06 18.03 13.13
CA THR A 75 -19.11 17.35 13.91
C THR A 75 -20.32 18.22 14.21
N ALA A 76 -20.11 19.51 14.45
CA ALA A 76 -21.19 20.47 14.71
C ALA A 76 -22.18 20.62 13.55
N THR A 77 -21.79 20.24 12.33
CA THR A 77 -22.67 20.26 11.16
C THR A 77 -23.10 18.87 10.71
N VAL A 78 -22.25 17.86 10.90
CA VAL A 78 -22.51 16.47 10.50
C VAL A 78 -23.41 15.74 11.51
N LEU A 79 -23.47 16.20 12.76
CA LEU A 79 -24.30 15.61 13.83
C LEU A 79 -25.43 16.56 14.25
N ASP A 80 -26.56 15.97 14.60
CA ASP A 80 -27.68 16.68 15.23
C ASP A 80 -27.43 16.90 16.73
N ALA A 81 -28.37 17.58 17.40
CA ALA A 81 -28.28 17.86 18.84
C ALA A 81 -28.25 16.58 19.73
N LYS A 82 -28.59 15.41 19.18
CA LYS A 82 -28.58 14.11 19.87
C LYS A 82 -27.30 13.32 19.58
N GLY A 83 -26.39 13.85 18.77
CA GLY A 83 -25.16 13.18 18.35
C GLY A 83 -25.39 12.11 17.27
N SER A 84 -26.50 12.19 16.53
CA SER A 84 -26.80 11.33 15.39
C SER A 84 -26.44 12.03 14.08
N PRO A 85 -25.92 11.31 13.06
CA PRO A 85 -25.63 11.87 11.76
C PRO A 85 -26.86 12.53 11.12
N VAL A 86 -26.69 13.75 10.62
CA VAL A 86 -27.74 14.46 9.87
C VAL A 86 -27.93 13.85 8.47
N GLU A 87 -29.04 14.20 7.82
CA GLU A 87 -29.34 13.77 6.45
C GLU A 87 -28.20 14.11 5.48
N GLU A 88 -27.90 13.18 4.56
CA GLU A 88 -26.81 13.27 3.58
C GLU A 88 -25.44 13.63 4.18
N LEU A 89 -25.21 13.39 5.48
CA LEU A 89 -24.00 13.77 6.19
C LEU A 89 -23.62 15.24 5.94
N ALA A 90 -24.59 16.16 5.86
CA ALA A 90 -24.36 17.58 5.56
C ALA A 90 -23.55 17.83 4.26
N GLY A 91 -23.73 16.99 3.23
CA GLY A 91 -23.07 17.12 1.94
C GLY A 91 -21.79 16.29 1.78
N TYR A 92 -21.44 15.47 2.77
CA TYR A 92 -20.33 14.52 2.67
C TYR A 92 -20.78 13.10 2.27
N GLN A 93 -22.09 12.85 2.13
CA GLN A 93 -22.56 11.54 1.70
C GLN A 93 -22.22 11.28 0.23
N LYS A 94 -21.73 10.06 -0.02
CA LYS A 94 -21.48 9.54 -1.35
C LYS A 94 -21.98 8.10 -1.39
N LEU A 95 -23.12 7.87 -2.02
CA LEU A 95 -23.64 6.51 -2.16
C LEU A 95 -22.79 5.71 -3.16
N GLN A 96 -22.75 4.39 -2.96
CA GLN A 96 -22.08 3.50 -3.91
C GLN A 96 -22.80 3.57 -5.28
N GLY A 97 -22.04 3.75 -6.36
CA GLY A 97 -22.57 3.95 -7.70
C GLY A 97 -22.94 5.40 -8.04
N ALA A 98 -23.00 6.31 -7.06
CA ALA A 98 -23.20 7.73 -7.31
C ALA A 98 -21.92 8.37 -7.85
N ALA A 99 -22.08 9.35 -8.74
CA ALA A 99 -20.97 10.10 -9.30
C ALA A 99 -20.26 10.92 -8.21
N MET A 100 -18.93 10.88 -8.19
CA MET A 100 -18.14 11.75 -7.33
C MET A 100 -18.29 13.21 -7.81
N PRO A 101 -18.55 14.17 -6.90
CA PRO A 101 -18.67 15.57 -7.29
C PRO A 101 -17.39 16.10 -7.94
N ALA A 102 -17.56 17.02 -8.89
CA ALA A 102 -16.46 17.67 -9.59
C ALA A 102 -15.67 18.57 -8.62
N ALA A 103 -14.36 18.46 -8.65
CA ALA A 103 -13.49 19.21 -7.75
C ALA A 103 -13.40 20.69 -8.16
N PRO A 104 -13.33 21.62 -7.19
CA PRO A 104 -13.06 23.03 -7.47
C PRO A 104 -11.63 23.22 -7.99
N ALA A 105 -11.34 24.41 -8.53
CA ALA A 105 -10.02 24.75 -9.07
C ALA A 105 -8.87 24.63 -8.05
N ALA A 106 -9.17 24.78 -6.75
CA ALA A 106 -8.21 24.63 -5.67
C ALA A 106 -8.83 23.86 -4.50
N CYS A 107 -8.09 22.87 -4.00
CA CYS A 107 -8.46 22.06 -2.83
C CYS A 107 -7.57 22.33 -1.62
N GLN A 108 -6.71 23.34 -1.72
CA GLN A 108 -5.81 23.79 -0.66
C GLN A 108 -5.83 25.32 -0.60
N PRO A 109 -6.26 25.93 0.53
CA PRO A 109 -6.86 25.29 1.71
C PRO A 109 -8.21 24.61 1.38
N LEU A 110 -8.72 23.76 2.28
CA LEU A 110 -10.04 23.15 2.12
C LEU A 110 -11.11 24.23 1.91
N PRO A 111 -12.01 24.07 0.92
CA PRO A 111 -13.00 25.09 0.60
C PRO A 111 -14.00 25.32 1.76
N GLN A 112 -14.45 26.56 1.89
CA GLN A 112 -15.47 26.97 2.86
C GLN A 112 -16.84 26.35 2.56
N PRO A 113 -17.31 26.29 1.29
CA PRO A 113 -18.45 25.45 0.93
C PRO A 113 -18.11 23.99 1.20
N ARG A 114 -18.77 23.42 2.22
CA ARG A 114 -18.53 22.06 2.69
C ARG A 114 -18.84 21.01 1.63
N GLU A 115 -19.83 21.25 0.76
CA GLU A 115 -20.14 20.34 -0.35
C GLU A 115 -18.95 20.14 -1.32
N GLN A 116 -18.00 21.09 -1.37
CA GLN A 116 -16.80 20.98 -2.21
C GLN A 116 -15.68 20.16 -1.56
N ARG A 117 -15.72 19.94 -0.24
CA ARG A 117 -14.67 19.20 0.49
C ARG A 117 -14.67 17.72 0.11
N LEU A 118 -15.85 17.12 -0.09
CA LEU A 118 -15.98 15.76 -0.63
C LEU A 118 -15.37 15.66 -2.03
N ALA A 119 -15.60 16.66 -2.88
CA ALA A 119 -15.04 16.71 -4.24
C ALA A 119 -13.50 16.80 -4.22
N CYS A 120 -12.94 17.53 -3.26
CA CYS A 120 -11.49 17.61 -3.04
C CYS A 120 -10.88 16.30 -2.57
N TRP A 121 -11.57 15.57 -1.70
CA TRP A 121 -11.17 14.23 -1.31
C TRP A 121 -11.16 13.27 -2.51
N GLY A 122 -12.19 13.33 -3.37
CA GLY A 122 -12.23 12.56 -4.61
C GLY A 122 -11.10 12.91 -5.59
N ASP A 123 -10.76 14.20 -5.70
CA ASP A 123 -9.63 14.65 -6.51
C ASP A 123 -8.29 14.13 -6.00
N ARG A 124 -8.10 14.15 -4.68
CA ARG A 124 -6.92 13.61 -4.03
C ARG A 124 -6.80 12.10 -4.26
N ALA A 125 -7.91 11.36 -4.18
CA ALA A 125 -7.92 9.94 -4.49
C ALA A 125 -7.49 9.65 -5.94
N ARG A 126 -7.98 10.43 -6.91
CA ARG A 126 -7.57 10.34 -8.32
C ARG A 126 -6.07 10.60 -8.52
N LYS A 127 -5.51 11.56 -7.79
CA LYS A 127 -4.08 11.90 -7.88
C LYS A 127 -3.17 10.85 -7.25
N LEU A 128 -3.61 10.22 -6.16
CA LEU A 128 -2.82 9.20 -5.45
C LEU A 128 -2.81 7.85 -6.19
N VAL A 129 -3.87 7.55 -6.94
CA VAL A 129 -3.99 6.29 -7.66
C VAL A 129 -4.43 6.56 -9.10
N PRO A 130 -3.49 6.90 -10.01
CA PRO A 130 -3.82 7.24 -11.40
C PRO A 130 -4.43 6.06 -12.18
N ASP A 131 -4.22 4.83 -11.72
CA ASP A 131 -4.82 3.62 -12.29
C ASP A 131 -6.35 3.51 -11.99
N LEU A 132 -6.91 4.35 -11.11
CA LEU A 132 -8.35 4.39 -10.85
C LEU A 132 -9.04 5.31 -11.86
N THR A 133 -9.90 4.71 -12.69
CA THR A 133 -10.82 5.48 -13.55
C THR A 133 -11.90 6.18 -12.73
N ALA A 134 -12.49 7.24 -13.28
CA ALA A 134 -13.61 7.95 -12.65
C ALA A 134 -14.79 7.00 -12.34
N ASP A 135 -15.14 6.14 -13.29
CA ASP A 135 -16.20 5.13 -13.12
C ASP A 135 -15.93 4.17 -11.95
N ARG A 136 -14.65 3.89 -11.67
CA ARG A 136 -14.27 3.03 -10.55
C ARG A 136 -14.48 3.72 -9.21
N ILE A 137 -14.15 5.01 -9.12
CA ILE A 137 -14.40 5.83 -7.94
C ILE A 137 -15.92 5.93 -7.71
N ASP A 138 -16.68 6.19 -8.76
CA ASP A 138 -18.13 6.32 -8.71
C ASP A 138 -18.80 5.01 -8.26
N SER A 139 -18.32 3.86 -8.74
CA SER A 139 -18.88 2.55 -8.37
C SER A 139 -18.41 2.00 -7.03
N SER A 140 -17.19 2.30 -6.58
CA SER A 140 -16.56 1.57 -5.45
C SER A 140 -16.37 2.40 -4.19
N PHE A 141 -16.23 3.73 -4.32
CA PHE A 141 -16.08 4.58 -3.13
C PHE A 141 -17.46 4.78 -2.49
N ALA A 142 -17.52 4.90 -1.18
CA ALA A 142 -18.77 5.20 -0.50
C ALA A 142 -18.50 5.93 0.81
N VAL A 143 -19.41 6.84 1.16
CA VAL A 143 -19.41 7.57 2.42
C VAL A 143 -20.85 7.60 2.88
N SER A 144 -21.15 6.90 3.96
CA SER A 144 -22.51 6.79 4.47
C SER A 144 -22.52 6.71 5.99
N ALA A 145 -23.64 7.12 6.58
CA ALA A 145 -23.96 6.87 7.98
C ALA A 145 -25.08 5.84 8.07
N ASP A 146 -24.98 4.96 9.06
CA ASP A 146 -26.05 4.06 9.45
C ASP A 146 -26.98 4.71 10.49
N ALA A 147 -28.18 4.17 10.66
CA ALA A 147 -29.15 4.58 11.67
C ALA A 147 -28.60 4.49 13.11
N ASP A 148 -27.65 3.58 13.34
CA ASP A 148 -26.96 3.41 14.62
C ASP A 148 -25.91 4.51 14.92
N GLY A 149 -25.73 5.47 14.00
CA GLY A 149 -24.77 6.56 14.12
C GLY A 149 -23.33 6.18 13.76
N LEU A 150 -23.15 5.05 13.09
CA LEU A 150 -21.84 4.61 12.60
C LEU A 150 -21.59 5.18 11.20
N VAL A 151 -20.55 6.00 11.07
CA VAL A 151 -20.10 6.51 9.77
C VAL A 151 -19.13 5.51 9.15
N SER A 152 -19.33 5.20 7.88
CA SER A 152 -18.49 4.32 7.08
C SER A 152 -17.92 5.05 5.89
N VAL A 153 -16.61 4.90 5.69
CA VAL A 153 -15.85 5.41 4.54
C VAL A 153 -15.20 4.24 3.84
N THR A 154 -15.59 4.01 2.59
CA THR A 154 -15.09 2.94 1.73
C THR A 154 -14.24 3.51 0.61
N VAL A 155 -13.03 2.99 0.47
CA VAL A 155 -12.04 3.35 -0.55
C VAL A 155 -11.59 2.10 -1.28
N ALA A 156 -11.35 2.19 -2.58
CA ALA A 156 -10.87 1.09 -3.40
C ALA A 156 -9.49 1.38 -4.02
N TRP A 157 -8.70 0.34 -4.27
CA TRP A 157 -7.43 0.41 -5.01
C TRP A 157 -7.29 -0.79 -5.95
N PRO A 158 -6.48 -0.69 -7.02
CA PRO A 158 -6.30 -1.75 -7.98
C PRO A 158 -5.27 -2.77 -7.49
N VAL A 159 -5.54 -4.04 -7.76
CA VAL A 159 -4.68 -5.18 -7.42
C VAL A 159 -4.69 -6.20 -8.56
N LYS A 160 -3.81 -7.20 -8.49
CA LYS A 160 -3.97 -8.38 -9.36
C LYS A 160 -5.06 -9.30 -8.79
N LYS A 161 -5.68 -10.09 -9.67
CA LYS A 161 -6.69 -11.09 -9.28
C LYS A 161 -6.16 -12.01 -8.18
N GLY A 162 -6.98 -12.25 -7.16
CA GLY A 162 -6.66 -13.12 -6.03
C GLY A 162 -5.75 -12.49 -4.98
N GLN A 163 -5.48 -11.18 -5.04
CA GLN A 163 -4.70 -10.48 -4.00
C GLN A 163 -5.57 -9.84 -2.91
N CYS A 164 -6.89 -9.79 -3.09
CA CYS A 164 -7.78 -9.25 -2.07
C CYS A 164 -7.90 -10.18 -0.86
N LEU A 165 -7.93 -9.59 0.33
CA LEU A 165 -8.04 -10.31 1.62
C LEU A 165 -9.44 -10.91 1.86
N ASP A 166 -10.42 -10.51 1.06
CA ASP A 166 -11.79 -11.02 1.10
C ASP A 166 -11.98 -12.34 0.30
N GLY A 167 -10.90 -12.84 -0.33
CA GLY A 167 -10.93 -14.05 -1.14
C GLY A 167 -11.59 -13.86 -2.51
N SER A 168 -11.86 -12.62 -2.93
CA SER A 168 -12.41 -12.33 -4.25
C SER A 168 -11.31 -12.30 -5.33
N ASP A 169 -11.65 -12.75 -6.53
CA ASP A 169 -10.79 -12.65 -7.72
C ASP A 169 -10.93 -11.31 -8.45
N ASN A 170 -11.25 -10.26 -7.70
CA ASN A 170 -11.43 -8.91 -8.23
C ASN A 170 -10.08 -8.26 -8.57
N GLU A 171 -10.10 -7.36 -9.55
CA GLU A 171 -8.94 -6.51 -9.90
C GLU A 171 -8.86 -5.26 -9.03
N PHE A 172 -9.77 -5.12 -8.06
CA PHE A 172 -9.82 -4.03 -7.11
C PHE A 172 -10.20 -4.58 -5.74
N CYS A 173 -9.52 -4.11 -4.71
CA CYS A 173 -9.92 -4.38 -3.33
C CYS A 173 -10.52 -3.12 -2.71
N THR A 174 -11.36 -3.33 -1.70
CA THR A 174 -11.97 -2.25 -0.92
C THR A 174 -11.51 -2.29 0.52
N PHE A 175 -11.32 -1.12 1.11
CA PHE A 175 -11.09 -0.91 2.53
C PHE A 175 -12.21 -0.05 3.07
N THR A 176 -12.85 -0.50 4.15
CA THR A 176 -13.92 0.25 4.81
C THR A 176 -13.51 0.57 6.23
N LEU A 177 -13.42 1.86 6.52
CA LEU A 177 -13.23 2.37 7.88
C LEU A 177 -14.60 2.71 8.47
N ARG A 178 -14.91 2.18 9.65
CA ARG A 178 -16.16 2.45 10.36
C ARG A 178 -15.88 3.08 11.70
N SER A 179 -16.59 4.15 12.04
CA SER A 179 -16.40 4.84 13.31
C SER A 179 -17.62 5.65 13.72
N ARG A 180 -17.77 5.85 15.03
CA ARG A 180 -18.71 6.82 15.58
C ARG A 180 -18.00 8.19 15.63
N LEU A 181 -18.72 9.23 15.24
CA LEU A 181 -18.24 10.61 15.30
C LEU A 181 -18.43 11.19 16.70
#